data_AF-A0A7Y8WPH8-F1
#
_entry.id   AF-A0A7Y8WPH8-F1
#
_cell.length_a   1.000
_cell.length_b   1.000
_cell.length_c   1.000
_cell.angle_alpha   90.00
_cell.angle_beta   90.00
_cell.angle_gamma   90.00
#
_symmetry.space_group_name_H-M   'P 1'
#
loop_
_entity.id
_entity.type
_entity.pdbx_description
1 polymer ?
#
loop_
_entity_poly.entity_id
_entity_poly.type
_entity_poly.pdbx_seq_one_letter_code
_entity_poly.pdbx_strand_id
1 'polypeptide(L)'
;MRLVDELFQMYRDKLTGDEEDIDMLAFAFLEEMSHEDLLHLIKEMDKQELYDLMGLYLIESLKGKFAQEEYGQQRTHTYYPRNIH
;
A
#
# COMPACT_ATOMS: atom_id res chain seq x y z
N MET A 1 -3.95 -0.02 17.39
CA MET A 1 -3.22 1.27 17.33
C MET A 1 -4.16 2.36 17.76
N ARG A 2 -3.75 3.22 18.70
CA ARG A 2 -4.56 4.38 19.10
C ARG A 2 -4.95 5.28 17.90
N LEU A 3 -4.09 5.37 16.88
CA LEU A 3 -4.36 6.09 15.64
C LEU A 3 -5.56 5.55 14.85
N VAL A 4 -5.66 4.23 14.66
CA VAL A 4 -6.76 3.63 13.89
C VAL A 4 -8.08 3.84 14.64
N ASP A 5 -8.05 3.69 15.97
CA ASP A 5 -9.22 3.96 16.81
C ASP A 5 -9.61 5.45 16.80
N GLU A 6 -8.64 6.37 16.79
CA GLU A 6 -8.87 7.82 16.71
C GLU A 6 -9.43 8.24 15.34
N LEU A 7 -8.86 7.73 14.25
CA LEU A 7 -9.39 7.96 12.89
C LEU A 7 -10.80 7.38 12.76
N PHE A 8 -11.02 6.16 13.25
CA PHE A 8 -12.35 5.56 13.27
C PHE A 8 -13.33 6.42 14.07
N GLN A 9 -12.95 6.93 15.25
CA GLN A 9 -13.80 7.81 16.04
C GLN A 9 -14.09 9.16 15.36
N MET A 10 -13.11 9.72 14.65
CA MET A 10 -13.25 11.03 14.00
C MET A 10 -14.09 10.98 12.72
N TYR A 11 -14.14 9.83 12.05
CA TYR A 11 -14.81 9.66 10.76
C TYR A 11 -15.98 8.67 10.76
N ARG A 12 -16.27 7.94 11.86
CA ARG A 12 -17.39 6.98 11.96
C ARG A 12 -18.76 7.56 11.58
N ASP A 13 -18.99 8.84 11.84
CA ASP A 13 -20.27 9.50 11.57
C ASP A 13 -20.27 10.24 10.21
N LYS A 14 -19.15 10.22 9.50
CA LYS A 14 -18.94 10.85 8.18
C LYS A 14 -18.75 9.84 7.04
N LEU A 15 -18.41 8.60 7.38
CA LEU A 15 -18.32 7.49 6.44
C LEU A 15 -19.72 7.01 6.09
N THR A 16 -20.11 7.13 4.82
CA THR A 16 -21.33 6.51 4.28
C THR A 16 -21.25 4.97 4.29
N GLY A 17 -20.03 4.43 4.46
CA GLY A 17 -19.76 3.00 4.70
C GLY A 17 -19.19 2.27 3.48
N ASP A 18 -18.93 2.96 2.37
CA ASP A 18 -18.33 2.36 1.19
C ASP A 18 -16.79 2.30 1.32
N GLU A 19 -16.19 1.19 0.87
CA GLU A 19 -14.73 0.94 0.97
C GLU A 19 -13.89 2.07 0.33
N GLU A 20 -14.42 2.70 -0.73
CA GLU A 20 -13.78 3.79 -1.46
C GLU A 20 -13.64 5.07 -0.59
N ASP A 21 -14.59 5.34 0.30
CA ASP A 21 -14.53 6.49 1.21
C ASP A 21 -13.41 6.31 2.26
N ILE A 22 -13.17 5.07 2.69
CA ILE A 22 -12.16 4.74 3.71
C ILE A 22 -10.75 4.93 3.13
N ASP A 23 -10.51 4.44 1.93
CA ASP A 23 -9.24 4.61 1.22
C ASP A 23 -8.96 6.09 0.99
N MET A 24 -9.95 6.85 0.49
CA MET A 24 -9.81 8.28 0.25
C MET A 24 -9.50 9.06 1.55
N LEU A 25 -10.13 8.71 2.67
CA LEU A 25 -9.83 9.33 3.95
C LEU A 25 -8.43 8.99 4.46
N ALA A 26 -8.00 7.73 4.34
CA ALA A 26 -6.66 7.32 4.73
C ALA A 26 -5.59 8.09 3.92
N PHE A 27 -5.81 8.25 2.61
CA PHE A 27 -4.90 9.03 1.76
C PHE A 27 -4.88 10.51 2.11
N ALA A 28 -6.05 11.15 2.27
CA ALA A 28 -6.12 12.55 2.64
C ALA A 28 -5.45 12.83 3.99
N PHE A 29 -5.65 11.93 4.96
CA PHE A 29 -4.99 12.03 6.27
C PHE A 29 -3.48 11.94 6.14
N LEU A 30 -2.96 10.96 5.40
CA LEU A 30 -1.51 10.77 5.20
C LEU A 30 -0.87 11.92 4.40
N GLU A 31 -1.58 12.51 3.44
CA GLU A 31 -1.10 13.63 2.63
C GLU A 31 -0.83 14.90 3.47
N GLU A 32 -1.60 15.10 4.54
CA GLU A 32 -1.41 16.23 5.46
C GLU A 32 -0.25 16.02 6.44
N MET A 33 0.31 14.81 6.55
CA MET A 33 1.36 14.48 7.51
C MET A 33 2.76 14.85 6.99
N SER A 34 3.59 15.44 7.85
CA SER A 34 5.01 15.58 7.56
C SER A 34 5.75 14.26 7.78
N HIS A 35 6.98 14.17 7.25
CA HIS A 35 7.86 13.03 7.50
C HIS A 35 8.09 12.77 8.99
N GLU A 36 8.20 13.83 9.80
CA GLU A 36 8.38 13.69 11.26
C GLU A 36 7.12 13.13 11.93
N ASP A 37 5.93 13.55 11.48
CA ASP A 37 4.67 13.04 12.03
C ASP A 37 4.52 11.54 11.73
N LEU A 38 4.89 11.10 10.52
CA LEU A 38 4.90 9.68 10.15
C LEU A 38 5.88 8.88 11.01
N LEU A 39 7.08 9.41 11.26
CA LEU A 39 8.05 8.76 12.16
C LEU A 39 7.55 8.71 13.60
N HIS A 40 6.82 9.72 14.05
CA HIS A 40 6.18 9.72 15.36
C HIS A 40 5.13 8.60 15.46
N LEU A 41 4.27 8.43 14.46
CA LEU A 41 3.31 7.32 14.42
C LEU A 41 3.98 5.95 14.52
N ILE A 42 5.05 5.74 13.74
CA ILE A 42 5.80 4.48 13.76
C ILE A 42 6.40 4.21 15.15
N LYS A 43 6.89 5.24 15.84
CA LYS A 43 7.46 5.10 17.20
C LYS A 43 6.42 4.75 18.26
N GLU A 44 5.15 5.10 18.02
CA GLU A 44 4.04 4.79 18.92
C GLU A 44 3.44 3.40 18.71
N MET A 45 3.76 2.75 17.58
CA MET A 45 3.34 1.38 17.30
C MET A 45 3.96 0.40 18.29
N ASP A 46 3.17 -0.58 18.73
CA ASP A 46 3.71 -1.73 19.44
C ASP A 46 4.48 -2.66 18.49
N LYS A 47 5.15 -3.66 19.05
CA LYS A 47 5.97 -4.60 18.27
C LYS A 47 5.16 -5.38 17.24
N GLN A 48 3.92 -5.75 17.56
CA GLN A 48 3.05 -6.51 16.67
C GLN A 48 2.60 -5.62 15.50
N GLU A 49 2.16 -4.41 15.79
CA GLU A 49 1.72 -3.42 14.80
C GLU A 49 2.85 -3.05 13.84
N LEU A 50 4.06 -2.84 14.36
CA LEU A 50 5.25 -2.60 13.54
C LEU A 50 5.58 -3.82 12.67
N TYR A 51 5.45 -5.03 13.21
CA TYR A 51 5.69 -6.26 12.44
C TYR A 51 4.69 -6.40 11.29
N ASP A 52 3.42 -6.12 11.55
CA ASP A 52 2.34 -6.20 10.57
C ASP A 52 2.51 -5.13 9.47
N LEU A 53 2.85 -3.88 9.84
CA LEU A 53 3.16 -2.81 8.89
C LEU A 53 4.34 -3.19 7.99
N MET A 54 5.45 -3.65 8.59
CA MET A 54 6.63 -4.05 7.84
C MET A 54 6.34 -5.28 6.96
N GLY A 55 5.55 -6.23 7.45
CA GLY A 55 5.12 -7.41 6.71
C GLY A 55 4.33 -7.05 5.46
N LEU A 56 3.32 -6.18 5.60
CA LEU A 56 2.49 -5.70 4.48
C LEU A 56 3.36 -5.00 3.43
N TYR A 57 4.20 -4.06 3.85
CA TYR A 57 5.10 -3.35 2.95
C TYR A 57 6.02 -4.29 2.17
N LEU A 58 6.64 -5.28 2.86
CA LEU A 58 7.53 -6.23 2.23
C LEU A 58 6.79 -7.14 1.24
N ILE A 59 5.62 -7.66 1.62
CA ILE A 59 4.81 -8.54 0.76
C ILE A 59 4.39 -7.80 -0.51
N GLU A 60 3.83 -6.60 -0.40
CA GLU A 60 3.38 -5.82 -1.55
C GLU A 60 4.56 -5.39 -2.45
N SER A 61 5.68 -4.99 -1.84
CA SER A 61 6.90 -4.67 -2.59
C SER A 61 7.44 -5.88 -3.36
N LEU A 62 7.42 -7.07 -2.74
CA LEU A 62 7.85 -8.31 -3.40
C LEU A 62 6.92 -8.71 -4.52
N LYS A 63 5.59 -8.67 -4.31
CA LYS A 63 4.60 -8.91 -5.38
C LYS A 63 4.85 -7.98 -6.58
N GLY A 64 5.06 -6.69 -6.32
CA GLY A 64 5.37 -5.70 -7.35
C GLY A 64 6.64 -6.04 -8.12
N LYS A 65 7.72 -6.46 -7.44
CA LYS A 65 8.96 -6.90 -8.10
C LYS A 65 8.78 -8.15 -8.95
N PHE A 66 8.09 -9.17 -8.43
CA PHE A 66 7.83 -10.39 -9.19
C PHE A 66 6.98 -10.12 -10.43
N ALA A 67 5.93 -9.28 -10.30
CA ALA A 67 5.13 -8.87 -11.44
C ALA A 67 6.01 -8.17 -12.51
N GLN A 68 6.89 -7.25 -12.11
CA GLN A 68 7.81 -6.58 -13.05
C GLN A 68 8.75 -7.57 -13.76
N GLU A 69 9.25 -8.59 -13.07
CA GLU A 69 10.09 -9.64 -13.67
C GLU A 69 9.29 -10.53 -14.64
N GLU A 70 8.07 -10.93 -14.30
CA GLU A 70 7.18 -11.69 -15.20
C GLU A 70 6.81 -10.91 -16.47
N TYR A 71 6.50 -9.61 -16.34
CA TYR A 71 6.29 -8.72 -17.49
C TYR A 71 7.58 -8.53 -18.32
N GLY A 72 8.76 -8.56 -17.70
CA GLY A 72 10.06 -8.53 -18.37
C GLY A 72 10.35 -9.79 -19.20
N GLN A 73 9.98 -10.96 -18.69
CA GLN A 73 10.12 -12.28 -19.35
C GLN A 73 9.18 -12.46 -20.55
N GLN A 74 8.00 -11.82 -20.54
CA GLN A 74 7.08 -11.88 -21.69
C GLN A 74 7.60 -11.10 -22.91
N ARG A 75 8.41 -10.06 -22.72
CA ARG A 75 9.02 -9.30 -23.83
C ARG A 75 10.17 -10.02 -24.53
N THR A 76 10.73 -11.07 -23.91
CA THR A 76 11.83 -11.86 -24.50
C THR A 76 11.36 -13.10 -25.26
N HIS A 77 10.05 -13.36 -25.36
CA HIS A 77 9.52 -14.32 -26.33
C HIS A 77 9.60 -13.72 -27.74
N THR A 78 10.82 -13.82 -28.28
CA THR A 78 11.21 -13.68 -29.68
C THR A 78 10.06 -13.89 -30.66
N TYR A 79 9.62 -12.80 -31.27
CA TYR A 79 8.97 -12.83 -32.58
C TYR A 79 9.96 -13.45 -33.56
N TYR A 80 9.80 -14.74 -33.87
CA TYR A 80 10.44 -15.35 -35.04
C TYR A 80 9.70 -14.84 -36.28
N PRO A 81 10.32 -14.05 -37.18
CA PRO A 81 9.71 -13.75 -38.46
C PRO A 81 9.60 -15.05 -39.25
N ARG A 82 8.36 -15.50 -39.46
CA ARG A 82 8.07 -16.62 -40.35
C ARG A 82 8.36 -16.12 -41.76
N ASN A 83 9.51 -16.51 -42.32
CA ASN A 83 9.83 -16.26 -43.72
C ASN A 83 8.75 -16.89 -44.60
N ILE A 84 7.97 -16.05 -45.27
CA ILE A 84 6.99 -16.48 -46.27
C ILE A 84 7.75 -16.47 -47.60
N HIS A 85 7.98 -17.67 -48.14
CA HIS A 85 8.53 -17.90 -49.48
C HIS A 85 7.45 -17.74 -50.55
#